data_AF-A0AAD9P7T1-F1
#
_entry.id   AF-A0AAD9P7T1-F1
#
_cell.length_a   1.000
_cell.length_b   1.000
_cell.length_c   1.000
_cell.angle_alpha   90.00
_cell.angle_beta   90.00
_cell.angle_gamma   90.00
#
_symmetry.space_group_name_H-M   'P 1'
#
loop_
_entity.id
_entity.type
_entity.pdbx_description
1 polymer ?
#
loop_
_entity_poly.entity_id
_entity_poly.type
_entity_poly.pdbx_seq_one_letter_code
_entity_poly.pdbx_strand_id
1 'polypeptide(L)'
;MMQIENTYFDLASSCDSNCLVICDRGTMDGSAYLAPEQWEKMKCKNKWNNVELRDNRYNQVIHMVSAANGAELFYCTDTHTTRYEGLEHARDLDRATAQAWVGHPYFDVIDNSTDFDRKVMRMVAAVCNRLDIDAGDRLALDSHKRKFLVHSLPPDSVFPEFQDFIVVHDYLVTPNRQMQARIRRRGQNVRWDQTNCCWDMETGNWTYTHTIRRPEINNERPELKMQISAREYKLLLAQRDKDHHTVYKKRRCFLWNNQYFQLDIYDEPCVPRCEGLLLLETYTTHLKKDDLQLPTFLEIEREVTHERQYSMYNLTKLPPTDGSSQLLVDSDTEHKEAMLSIFSTPPKTHLTNGTC
;
A
#
# COMPACT_ATOMS: atom_id res chain seq x y z
N MET A 1 -4.14 20.86 15.86
CA MET A 1 -2.82 20.24 15.61
C MET A 1 -2.09 19.97 16.91
N MET A 2 -1.53 20.98 17.60
CA MET A 2 -0.78 20.79 18.87
C MET A 2 -1.44 19.89 19.92
N GLN A 3 -2.73 20.10 20.21
CA GLN A 3 -3.45 19.26 21.18
C GLN A 3 -3.58 17.81 20.71
N ILE A 4 -3.84 17.60 19.41
CA ILE A 4 -3.97 16.26 18.82
C ILE A 4 -2.64 15.53 18.93
N GLU A 5 -1.54 16.17 18.52
CA GLU A 5 -0.20 15.61 18.64
C GLU A 5 0.15 15.28 20.10
N ASN A 6 -0.14 16.18 21.05
CA ASN A 6 0.11 15.92 22.47
C ASN A 6 -0.67 14.69 22.96
N THR A 7 -1.94 14.53 22.58
CA THR A 7 -2.72 13.34 22.92
C THR A 7 -2.07 12.06 22.42
N TYR A 8 -1.54 12.05 21.19
CA TYR A 8 -0.85 10.87 20.65
C TYR A 8 0.54 10.65 21.28
N PHE A 9 1.25 11.70 21.65
CA PHE A 9 2.52 11.59 22.38
C PHE A 9 2.33 11.06 23.79
N ASP A 10 1.30 11.52 24.50
CA ASP A 10 0.93 11.02 25.82
C ASP A 10 0.52 9.55 25.73
N LEU A 11 -0.29 9.19 24.72
CA LEU A 11 -0.69 7.81 24.48
C LEU A 11 0.52 6.91 24.19
N ALA A 12 1.42 7.33 23.30
CA ALA A 12 2.64 6.59 22.99
C ALA A 12 3.55 6.43 24.22
N SER A 13 3.66 7.47 25.06
CA SER A 13 4.44 7.43 26.30
C SER A 13 3.83 6.50 27.36
N SER A 14 2.52 6.27 27.30
CA SER A 14 1.80 5.37 28.21
C SER A 14 1.82 3.89 27.77
N CYS A 15 2.34 3.60 26.58
CA CYS A 15 2.41 2.24 26.06
C CYS A 15 3.68 1.52 26.53
N ASP A 16 3.53 0.26 26.99
CA ASP A 16 4.66 -0.58 27.43
C ASP A 16 5.50 -1.15 26.25
N SER A 17 5.21 -0.76 25.03
CA SER A 17 5.84 -1.26 23.79
C SER A 17 6.49 -0.12 23.02
N ASN A 18 7.46 -0.47 22.17
CA ASN A 18 8.07 0.50 21.26
C ASN A 18 6.99 1.14 20.35
N CYS A 19 6.83 2.45 20.45
CA CYS A 19 5.84 3.20 19.67
C CYS A 19 6.52 4.21 18.75
N LEU A 20 6.10 4.21 17.48
CA LEU A 20 6.46 5.23 16.50
C LEU A 20 5.22 6.09 16.23
N VAL A 21 5.32 7.40 16.46
CA VAL A 21 4.27 8.36 16.13
C VAL A 21 4.66 9.07 14.83
N ILE A 22 3.81 8.95 13.80
CA ILE A 22 4.01 9.62 12.52
C ILE A 22 2.99 10.74 12.40
N CYS A 23 3.48 11.97 12.23
CA CYS A 23 2.65 13.16 12.03
C CYS A 23 2.57 13.48 10.53
N ASP A 24 1.36 13.49 9.98
CA ASP A 24 1.11 14.08 8.66
C ASP A 24 0.99 15.60 8.83
N ARG A 25 2.02 16.32 8.36
CA ARG A 25 2.32 17.72 8.69
C ARG A 25 2.81 17.93 10.13
N GLY A 26 3.54 19.01 10.33
CA GLY A 26 4.00 19.43 11.66
C GLY A 26 3.71 20.90 11.94
N THR A 27 3.89 21.30 13.19
CA THR A 27 3.44 22.62 13.66
C THR A 27 4.14 23.79 12.94
N MET A 28 5.41 23.63 12.55
CA MET A 28 6.13 24.66 11.80
C MET A 28 5.57 24.87 10.39
N ASP A 29 4.87 23.90 9.79
CA ASP A 29 4.27 24.05 8.45
C ASP A 29 3.30 25.24 8.39
N GLY A 30 2.67 25.58 9.52
CA GLY A 30 1.79 26.74 9.62
C GLY A 30 2.46 28.06 9.21
N SER A 31 3.78 28.20 9.37
CA SER A 31 4.49 29.41 8.95
C SER A 31 4.60 29.55 7.43
N ALA A 32 4.44 28.47 6.67
CA ALA A 32 4.44 28.52 5.20
C ALA A 32 3.13 29.06 4.61
N TYR A 33 2.04 29.03 5.39
CA TYR A 33 0.69 29.44 4.96
C TYR A 33 0.21 30.76 5.57
N LEU A 34 1.03 31.40 6.41
CA LEU A 34 0.71 32.64 7.11
C LEU A 34 1.74 33.71 6.81
N ALA A 35 1.31 34.97 6.85
CA ALA A 35 2.27 36.07 6.84
C ALA A 35 3.16 36.00 8.10
N PRO A 36 4.46 36.35 8.01
CA PRO A 36 5.38 36.25 9.14
C PRO A 36 4.88 36.94 10.42
N GLU A 37 4.22 38.10 10.29
CA GLU A 37 3.69 38.85 11.43
C GLU A 37 2.53 38.12 12.12
N GLN A 38 1.73 37.36 11.37
CA GLN A 38 0.65 36.55 11.92
C GLN A 38 1.20 35.33 12.65
N TRP A 39 2.24 34.69 12.09
CA TRP A 39 2.93 33.58 12.72
C TRP A 39 3.58 33.99 14.06
N GLU A 40 4.29 35.13 14.08
CA GLU A 40 4.87 35.65 15.31
C GLU A 40 3.81 36.01 16.36
N LYS A 41 2.70 36.63 15.95
CA LYS A 41 1.56 36.88 16.86
C LYS A 41 1.00 35.58 17.43
N MET A 42 0.88 34.52 16.62
CA MET A 42 0.42 33.21 17.07
C MET A 42 1.38 32.61 18.09
N LYS A 43 2.69 32.62 17.83
CA LYS A 43 3.71 32.11 18.76
C LYS A 43 3.67 32.88 20.09
N CYS A 44 3.67 34.21 20.05
CA CYS A 44 3.61 35.05 21.24
C CYS A 44 2.35 34.77 22.08
N LYS A 45 1.17 34.68 21.44
CA LYS A 45 -0.10 34.41 22.13
C LYS A 45 -0.10 33.06 22.84
N ASN A 46 0.51 32.04 22.25
CA ASN A 46 0.56 30.69 22.80
C ASN A 46 1.83 30.41 23.60
N LYS A 47 2.71 31.39 23.79
CA LYS A 47 4.02 31.26 24.45
C LYS A 47 4.91 30.19 23.82
N TRP A 48 4.85 30.06 22.50
CA TRP A 48 5.70 29.14 21.75
C TRP A 48 7.00 29.81 21.33
N ASN A 49 8.03 28.99 21.17
CA ASN A 49 9.31 29.40 20.60
C ASN A 49 9.77 28.35 19.58
N ASN A 50 10.68 28.74 18.69
CA ASN A 50 11.11 27.87 17.59
C ASN A 50 11.86 26.62 18.09
N VAL A 51 12.60 26.68 19.19
CA VAL A 51 13.32 25.51 19.72
C VAL A 51 12.33 24.44 20.18
N GLU A 52 11.29 24.85 20.92
CA GLU A 52 10.24 23.93 21.35
C GLU A 52 9.43 23.36 20.18
N LEU A 53 9.05 24.21 19.21
CA LEU A 53 8.23 23.77 18.08
C LEU A 53 8.98 22.95 17.04
N ARG A 54 10.22 23.33 16.74
CA ARG A 54 11.06 22.71 15.72
C ARG A 54 11.86 21.57 16.32
N ASP A 55 12.71 21.84 17.31
CA ASP A 55 13.81 20.96 17.73
C ASP A 55 13.39 19.90 18.77
N ASN A 56 12.66 20.32 19.81
CA ASN A 56 12.35 19.42 20.92
C ASN A 56 11.13 18.53 20.68
N ARG A 57 10.26 18.93 19.74
CA ARG A 57 8.96 18.28 19.52
C ARG A 57 9.03 17.07 18.59
N TYR A 58 9.93 17.09 17.61
CA TYR A 58 10.01 16.04 16.59
C TYR A 58 11.40 15.40 16.63
N ASN A 59 11.47 14.07 16.76
CA ASN A 59 12.78 13.40 16.76
C ASN A 59 13.45 13.37 15.37
N GLN A 60 12.64 13.53 14.32
CA GLN A 60 13.03 13.59 12.92
C GLN A 60 11.96 14.33 12.12
N VAL A 61 12.38 15.07 11.10
CA VAL A 61 11.48 15.72 10.14
C VAL A 61 11.87 15.24 8.74
N ILE A 62 10.90 14.72 8.00
CA ILE A 62 11.10 14.27 6.62
C ILE A 62 10.28 15.14 5.68
N HIS A 63 10.97 15.87 4.81
CA HIS A 63 10.34 16.66 3.76
C HIS A 63 10.31 15.88 2.45
N MET A 64 9.12 15.42 2.08
CA MET A 64 8.84 14.78 0.79
C MET A 64 8.57 15.87 -0.26
N VAL A 65 9.54 16.12 -1.15
CA VAL A 65 9.45 17.20 -2.16
C VAL A 65 8.22 16.99 -3.05
N SER A 66 7.41 18.03 -3.26
CA SER A 66 6.21 17.97 -4.09
C SER A 66 6.52 17.49 -5.52
N ALA A 67 5.60 16.72 -6.12
CA ALA A 67 5.72 16.33 -7.53
C ALA A 67 5.78 17.55 -8.46
N ALA A 68 5.31 18.73 -8.02
CA ALA A 68 5.47 19.97 -8.76
C ALA A 68 6.94 20.36 -9.02
N ASN A 69 7.91 19.76 -8.32
CA ASN A 69 9.34 20.04 -8.46
C ASN A 69 10.11 18.79 -8.90
N GLY A 70 10.37 18.64 -10.21
CA GLY A 70 11.14 17.53 -10.78
C GLY A 70 10.34 16.27 -11.12
N ALA A 71 9.02 16.27 -10.93
CA ALA A 71 8.10 15.20 -11.32
C ALA A 71 6.76 15.75 -11.83
N GLU A 72 6.82 16.88 -12.55
CA GLU A 72 5.66 17.71 -12.89
C GLU A 72 4.59 16.95 -13.69
N LEU A 73 5.02 15.97 -14.48
CA LEU A 73 4.14 15.07 -15.24
C LEU A 73 3.15 14.30 -14.36
N PHE A 74 3.48 14.11 -13.09
CA PHE A 74 2.65 13.40 -12.10
C PHE A 74 1.90 14.35 -11.17
N TYR A 75 2.08 15.67 -11.32
CA TYR A 75 1.36 16.67 -10.53
C TYR A 75 -0.04 16.91 -11.12
N CYS A 76 -1.08 16.49 -10.41
CA CYS A 76 -2.47 16.56 -10.87
C CYS A 76 -3.37 17.24 -9.84
N THR A 77 -4.00 18.34 -10.25
CA THR A 77 -5.01 19.09 -9.50
C THR A 77 -6.41 18.50 -9.66
N ASP A 78 -6.69 17.84 -10.78
CA ASP A 78 -8.06 17.53 -11.26
C ASP A 78 -8.80 16.45 -10.44
N THR A 79 -8.11 15.78 -9.52
CA THR A 79 -8.66 14.67 -8.71
C THR A 79 -8.57 14.92 -7.21
N HIS A 80 -8.01 16.05 -6.78
CA HIS A 80 -7.82 16.37 -5.36
C HIS A 80 -8.81 17.45 -4.94
N THR A 81 -9.70 17.14 -3.99
CA THR A 81 -10.66 18.09 -3.40
C THR A 81 -9.99 19.21 -2.59
N THR A 82 -8.67 19.19 -2.43
CA THR A 82 -7.93 20.11 -1.54
C THR A 82 -6.73 20.80 -2.21
N ARG A 83 -6.46 20.55 -3.50
CA ARG A 83 -5.33 21.20 -4.22
C ARG A 83 -5.88 21.99 -5.40
N TYR A 84 -5.66 23.29 -5.37
CA TYR A 84 -6.14 24.24 -6.38
C TYR A 84 -4.98 25.03 -7.01
N GLU A 85 -3.79 24.88 -6.46
CA GLU A 85 -2.60 25.62 -6.84
C GLU A 85 -1.94 25.04 -8.09
N GLY A 86 -1.59 25.92 -9.02
CA GLY A 86 -0.78 25.58 -10.19
C GLY A 86 0.66 25.21 -9.81
N LEU A 87 1.41 24.65 -10.77
CA LEU A 87 2.77 24.15 -10.57
C LEU A 87 3.72 25.14 -9.89
N GLU A 88 3.71 26.41 -10.32
CA GLU A 88 4.59 27.44 -9.76
C GLU A 88 4.28 27.72 -8.29
N HIS A 89 3.00 27.96 -7.97
CA HIS A 89 2.58 28.20 -6.60
C HIS A 89 2.82 26.97 -5.71
N ALA A 90 2.62 25.76 -6.24
CA ALA A 90 2.94 24.52 -5.55
C ALA A 90 4.43 24.39 -5.22
N ARG A 91 5.34 24.80 -6.12
CA ARG A 91 6.79 24.82 -5.87
C ARG A 91 7.17 25.84 -4.81
N ASP A 92 6.55 27.01 -4.82
CA ASP A 92 6.84 28.05 -3.83
C ASP A 92 6.35 27.64 -2.44
N LEU A 93 5.15 27.03 -2.35
CA LEU A 93 4.64 26.46 -1.10
C LEU A 93 5.51 25.31 -0.59
N ASP A 94 5.96 24.41 -1.47
CA ASP A 94 6.89 23.32 -1.15
C ASP A 94 8.19 23.88 -0.54
N ARG A 95 8.79 24.88 -1.20
CA ARG A 95 10.00 25.58 -0.72
C ARG A 95 9.76 26.28 0.62
N ALA A 96 8.66 27.00 0.78
CA ALA A 96 8.33 27.68 2.03
C ALA A 96 8.11 26.68 3.18
N THR A 97 7.48 25.54 2.90
CA THR A 97 7.30 24.44 3.86
C THR A 97 8.64 23.86 4.28
N ALA A 98 9.53 23.55 3.33
CA ALA A 98 10.88 23.08 3.64
C ALA A 98 11.68 24.09 4.48
N GLN A 99 11.59 25.38 4.12
CA GLN A 99 12.28 26.47 4.83
C GLN A 99 11.81 26.63 6.28
N ALA A 100 10.54 26.34 6.58
CA ALA A 100 10.01 26.39 7.94
C ALA A 100 10.75 25.47 8.92
N TRP A 101 11.37 24.40 8.42
CA TRP A 101 12.10 23.41 9.21
C TRP A 101 13.61 23.59 9.21
N VAL A 102 14.16 24.57 8.48
CA VAL A 102 15.60 24.82 8.43
C VAL A 102 16.13 25.06 9.85
N GLY A 103 17.20 24.33 10.17
CA GLY A 103 17.85 24.33 11.48
C GLY A 103 17.38 23.23 12.44
N HIS A 104 16.40 22.40 12.06
CA HIS A 104 16.11 21.18 12.80
C HIS A 104 17.33 20.23 12.75
N PRO A 105 17.78 19.63 13.87
CA PRO A 105 18.98 18.79 13.89
C PRO A 105 18.91 17.55 13.00
N TYR A 106 17.70 17.03 12.76
CA TYR A 106 17.45 15.80 12.00
C TYR A 106 16.40 16.07 10.92
N PHE A 107 16.83 16.68 9.82
CA PHE A 107 15.96 17.07 8.70
C PHE A 107 16.41 16.37 7.41
N ASP A 108 15.57 15.47 6.91
CA ASP A 108 15.81 14.71 5.68
C ASP A 108 14.93 15.24 4.55
N VAL A 109 15.52 15.48 3.39
CA VAL A 109 14.81 15.92 2.18
C VAL A 109 14.82 14.79 1.15
N ILE A 110 13.63 14.34 0.75
CA ILE A 110 13.45 13.26 -0.22
C ILE A 110 12.92 13.86 -1.53
N ASP A 111 13.82 14.01 -2.50
CA ASP A 111 13.55 14.63 -3.80
C ASP A 111 12.81 13.70 -4.79
N ASN A 112 12.59 14.18 -6.02
CA ASN A 112 11.98 13.41 -7.12
C ASN A 112 13.00 12.85 -8.12
N SER A 113 14.25 12.61 -7.70
CA SER A 113 15.29 12.08 -8.61
C SER A 113 15.10 10.61 -9.02
N THR A 114 14.17 9.91 -8.38
CA THR A 114 13.81 8.51 -8.65
C THR A 114 12.31 8.37 -8.85
N ASP A 115 11.87 7.22 -9.38
CA ASP A 115 10.46 6.83 -9.40
C ASP A 115 9.81 6.90 -8.00
N PHE A 116 8.48 6.95 -7.97
CA PHE A 116 7.72 7.15 -6.73
C PHE A 116 7.98 6.05 -5.69
N ASP A 117 8.13 4.79 -6.11
CA ASP A 117 8.36 3.67 -5.20
C ASP A 117 9.74 3.78 -4.54
N ARG A 118 10.79 4.03 -5.32
CA ARG A 118 12.14 4.29 -4.80
C ARG A 118 12.17 5.52 -3.91
N LYS A 119 11.37 6.54 -4.22
CA LYS A 119 11.23 7.73 -3.36
C LYS A 119 10.66 7.35 -1.99
N VAL A 120 9.60 6.53 -1.95
CA VAL A 120 9.05 6.01 -0.70
C VAL A 120 10.07 5.13 0.04
N MET A 121 10.81 4.27 -0.66
CA MET A 121 11.85 3.45 -0.03
C MET A 121 12.97 4.30 0.59
N ARG A 122 13.43 5.36 -0.09
CA ARG A 122 14.41 6.30 0.48
C ARG A 122 13.89 6.99 1.75
N MET A 123 12.60 7.35 1.77
CA MET A 123 11.96 7.90 2.96
C MET A 123 11.94 6.89 4.11
N VAL A 124 11.52 5.64 3.84
CA VAL A 124 11.49 4.60 4.88
C VAL A 124 12.90 4.30 5.38
N ALA A 125 13.90 4.23 4.50
CA ALA A 125 15.30 4.05 4.87
C ALA A 125 15.80 5.18 5.78
N ALA A 126 15.42 6.44 5.52
CA ALA A 126 15.74 7.57 6.39
C ALA A 126 15.14 7.41 7.80
N VAL A 127 13.89 6.91 7.90
CA VAL A 127 13.27 6.60 9.20
C VAL A 127 14.00 5.44 9.90
N CYS A 128 14.26 4.35 9.19
CA CYS A 128 14.94 3.16 9.75
C CYS A 128 16.34 3.49 10.27
N ASN A 129 17.14 4.22 9.49
CA ASN A 129 18.47 4.67 9.91
C ASN A 129 18.41 5.53 11.18
N ARG A 130 17.38 6.37 11.32
CA ARG A 130 17.21 7.24 12.49
C ARG A 130 16.84 6.46 13.76
N LEU A 131 16.07 5.39 13.59
CA LEU A 131 15.61 4.50 14.66
C LEU A 131 16.59 3.36 14.95
N ASP A 132 17.71 3.28 14.22
CA ASP A 132 18.66 2.17 14.27
C ASP A 132 17.99 0.80 14.04
N ILE A 133 17.01 0.78 13.13
CA ILE A 133 16.30 -0.44 12.72
C ILE A 133 16.99 -0.99 11.48
N ASP A 134 17.56 -2.19 11.59
CA ASP A 134 17.99 -2.95 10.42
C ASP A 134 16.77 -3.36 9.60
N ALA A 135 16.57 -2.65 8.50
CA ALA A 135 15.43 -2.81 7.62
C ALA A 135 15.53 -4.09 6.76
N GLY A 136 16.71 -4.73 6.72
CA GLY A 136 17.02 -5.90 5.90
C GLY A 136 16.66 -5.74 4.42
N ASP A 137 16.49 -6.87 3.73
CA ASP A 137 16.12 -6.91 2.30
C ASP A 137 14.68 -6.46 2.00
N ARG A 138 13.85 -6.26 3.03
CA ARG A 138 12.45 -5.90 2.85
C ARG A 138 12.26 -4.45 2.37
N LEU A 139 13.19 -3.57 2.76
CA LEU A 139 13.13 -2.12 2.53
C LEU A 139 14.33 -1.60 1.75
N ALA A 140 15.23 -2.49 1.34
CA ALA A 140 16.31 -2.12 0.47
C ALA A 140 15.79 -1.68 -0.91
N LEU A 141 16.47 -0.69 -1.49
CA LEU A 141 16.01 0.13 -2.62
C LEU A 141 15.72 -0.67 -3.90
N ASP A 142 16.27 -1.87 -4.01
CA ASP A 142 16.14 -2.81 -5.11
C ASP A 142 15.10 -3.92 -4.87
N SER A 143 14.43 -3.90 -3.71
CA SER A 143 13.40 -4.89 -3.38
C SER A 143 12.29 -4.90 -4.45
N HIS A 144 11.86 -6.09 -4.84
CA HIS A 144 10.87 -6.29 -5.88
C HIS A 144 9.97 -7.48 -5.57
N LYS A 145 8.72 -7.38 -6.06
CA LYS A 145 7.76 -8.48 -5.97
C LYS A 145 8.27 -9.64 -6.82
N ARG A 146 8.30 -10.84 -6.26
CA ARG A 146 8.50 -12.10 -6.97
C ARG A 146 7.28 -13.00 -6.80
N LYS A 147 6.92 -13.71 -7.86
CA LYS A 147 5.73 -14.56 -7.95
C LYS A 147 6.12 -15.93 -8.48
N PHE A 148 5.67 -16.98 -7.81
CA PHE A 148 6.02 -18.36 -8.15
C PHE A 148 4.76 -19.20 -8.30
N LEU A 149 4.78 -20.08 -9.29
CA LEU A 149 3.74 -21.10 -9.49
C LEU A 149 4.04 -22.29 -8.57
N VAL A 150 3.04 -22.69 -7.78
CA VAL A 150 3.14 -23.82 -6.86
C VAL A 150 2.32 -24.97 -7.41
N HIS A 151 2.89 -26.18 -7.40
CA HIS A 151 2.30 -27.36 -8.02
C HIS A 151 1.05 -27.83 -7.27
N SER A 152 1.14 -27.93 -5.95
CA SER A 152 0.08 -28.45 -5.10
C SER A 152 0.08 -27.80 -3.72
N LEU A 153 -1.10 -27.78 -3.08
CA LEU A 153 -1.25 -27.24 -1.73
C LEU A 153 -0.95 -28.34 -0.71
N PRO A 154 0.14 -28.24 0.08
CA PRO A 154 0.44 -29.24 1.09
C PRO A 154 -0.49 -29.12 2.31
N PRO A 155 -0.52 -30.14 3.20
CA PRO A 155 -1.32 -30.08 4.41
C PRO A 155 -0.93 -28.92 5.34
N ASP A 156 -1.90 -28.34 6.04
CA ASP A 156 -1.70 -27.20 6.93
C ASP A 156 -0.61 -27.44 8.00
N SER A 157 -0.38 -28.69 8.40
CA SER A 157 0.61 -29.08 9.40
C SER A 157 2.07 -28.81 9.01
N VAL A 158 2.37 -28.62 7.72
CA VAL A 158 3.75 -28.35 7.29
C VAL A 158 4.08 -26.85 7.26
N PHE A 159 3.06 -26.00 7.36
CA PHE A 159 3.27 -24.55 7.37
C PHE A 159 3.74 -24.10 8.76
N PRO A 160 4.60 -23.06 8.82
CA PRO A 160 4.80 -22.30 10.06
C PRO A 160 3.50 -21.58 10.44
N GLU A 161 3.51 -20.84 11.56
CA GLU A 161 2.35 -20.03 11.94
C GLU A 161 1.88 -19.16 10.78
N PHE A 162 0.61 -19.30 10.41
CA PHE A 162 0.02 -18.64 9.25
C PHE A 162 -1.33 -18.01 9.59
N GLN A 163 -1.72 -17.06 8.75
CA GLN A 163 -3.00 -16.38 8.83
C GLN A 163 -3.68 -16.42 7.46
N ASP A 164 -4.92 -16.91 7.43
CA ASP A 164 -5.73 -17.00 6.22
C ASP A 164 -6.67 -15.80 6.09
N PHE A 165 -6.85 -15.34 4.86
CA PHE A 165 -7.73 -14.24 4.51
C PHE A 165 -8.55 -14.59 3.28
N ILE A 166 -9.85 -14.26 3.29
CA ILE A 166 -10.68 -14.34 2.09
C ILE A 166 -10.52 -13.05 1.32
N VAL A 167 -10.20 -13.16 0.04
CA VAL A 167 -9.95 -12.01 -0.84
C VAL A 167 -10.81 -12.12 -2.08
N VAL A 168 -11.54 -11.05 -2.37
CA VAL A 168 -12.36 -10.94 -3.58
C VAL A 168 -11.96 -9.70 -4.36
N HIS A 169 -11.79 -9.85 -5.66
CA HIS A 169 -11.42 -8.76 -6.57
C HIS A 169 -12.42 -8.63 -7.71
N ASP A 170 -12.76 -7.38 -8.02
CA ASP A 170 -13.62 -7.02 -9.14
C ASP A 170 -12.96 -5.88 -9.92
N TYR A 171 -12.86 -6.03 -11.24
CA TYR A 171 -12.49 -4.93 -12.12
C TYR A 171 -13.73 -4.09 -12.42
N LEU A 172 -13.54 -2.78 -12.56
CA LEU A 172 -14.60 -1.81 -12.83
C LEU A 172 -14.47 -1.26 -14.24
N VAL A 173 -15.59 -0.86 -14.84
CA VAL A 173 -15.61 -0.15 -16.12
C VAL A 173 -14.89 1.18 -15.97
N THR A 174 -13.96 1.47 -16.89
CA THR A 174 -13.23 2.74 -16.95
C THR A 174 -13.58 3.49 -18.23
N PRO A 175 -13.56 4.84 -18.21
CA PRO A 175 -13.86 5.65 -19.40
C PRO A 175 -12.76 5.58 -20.47
N ASN A 176 -11.54 5.21 -20.09
CA ASN A 176 -10.38 5.09 -20.97
C ASN A 176 -9.83 3.66 -20.89
N ARG A 177 -9.63 3.01 -22.04
CA ARG A 177 -9.07 1.64 -22.14
C ARG A 177 -7.65 1.51 -21.58
N GLN A 178 -6.90 2.60 -21.49
CA GLN A 178 -5.58 2.63 -20.85
C GLN A 178 -5.64 2.78 -19.32
N MET A 179 -6.84 3.02 -18.76
CA MET A 179 -7.07 3.07 -17.33
C MET A 179 -7.62 1.73 -16.85
N GLN A 180 -7.16 1.28 -15.68
CA GLN A 180 -7.74 0.13 -15.00
C GLN A 180 -8.22 0.56 -13.62
N ALA A 181 -9.44 0.16 -13.25
CA ALA A 181 -9.94 0.34 -11.90
C ALA A 181 -10.32 -1.03 -11.35
N ARG A 182 -9.96 -1.29 -10.09
CA ARG A 182 -10.34 -2.50 -9.36
C ARG A 182 -10.75 -2.18 -7.94
N ILE A 183 -11.74 -2.91 -7.44
CA ILE A 183 -12.07 -2.95 -6.03
C ILE A 183 -11.68 -4.30 -5.46
N ARG A 184 -11.24 -4.28 -4.21
CA ARG A 184 -10.86 -5.48 -3.47
C ARG A 184 -11.49 -5.45 -2.10
N ARG A 185 -12.08 -6.55 -1.68
CA ARG A 185 -12.37 -6.82 -0.26
C ARG A 185 -11.43 -7.90 0.26
N ARG A 186 -10.95 -7.73 1.49
CA ARG A 186 -10.10 -8.68 2.19
C ARG A 186 -10.62 -8.82 3.62
N GLY A 187 -10.87 -10.05 4.07
CA GLY A 187 -11.45 -10.29 5.39
C GLY A 187 -11.02 -11.58 6.06
N GLN A 188 -11.34 -11.67 7.35
CA GLN A 188 -11.15 -12.85 8.22
C GLN A 188 -12.41 -13.14 9.01
N ASN A 189 -12.47 -14.31 9.65
CA ASN A 189 -13.65 -14.79 10.40
C ASN A 189 -14.90 -14.89 9.53
N VAL A 190 -14.70 -15.18 8.24
CA VAL A 190 -15.75 -15.42 7.27
C VAL A 190 -16.21 -16.86 7.42
N ARG A 191 -17.52 -17.08 7.57
CA ARG A 191 -18.08 -18.42 7.69
C ARG A 191 -18.15 -19.09 6.33
N TRP A 192 -17.89 -20.39 6.31
CA TRP A 192 -18.19 -21.20 5.14
C TRP A 192 -19.68 -21.56 5.16
N ASP A 193 -20.39 -21.20 4.09
CA ASP A 193 -21.76 -21.64 3.86
C ASP A 193 -21.73 -23.01 3.18
N GLN A 194 -22.06 -24.04 3.97
CA GLN A 194 -22.14 -25.42 3.50
C GLN A 194 -23.26 -25.63 2.46
N THR A 195 -24.30 -24.79 2.48
CA THR A 195 -25.46 -24.94 1.59
C THR A 195 -25.13 -24.49 0.18
N ASN A 196 -24.47 -23.35 0.07
CA ASN A 196 -24.09 -22.75 -1.21
C ASN A 196 -22.65 -23.08 -1.63
N CYS A 197 -21.94 -23.89 -0.84
CA CYS A 197 -20.53 -24.24 -1.02
C CYS A 197 -19.67 -23.01 -1.32
N CYS A 198 -19.87 -21.92 -0.56
CA CYS A 198 -19.13 -20.68 -0.73
C CYS A 198 -18.93 -19.96 0.60
N TRP A 199 -18.06 -18.94 0.60
CA TRP A 199 -17.88 -18.08 1.77
C TRP A 199 -19.09 -17.17 1.97
N ASP A 200 -19.64 -17.12 3.17
CA ASP A 200 -20.70 -16.19 3.55
C ASP A 200 -20.12 -14.78 3.68
N MET A 201 -20.27 -14.02 2.60
CA MET A 201 -19.71 -12.68 2.45
C MET A 201 -20.37 -11.61 3.33
N GLU A 202 -21.46 -11.94 4.03
CA GLU A 202 -22.08 -11.05 5.01
C GLU A 202 -21.45 -11.20 6.39
N THR A 203 -20.72 -12.29 6.61
CA THR A 203 -19.99 -12.55 7.85
C THR A 203 -18.53 -12.09 7.78
N GLY A 204 -17.93 -11.91 8.95
CA GLY A 204 -16.51 -11.58 9.08
C GLY A 204 -16.20 -10.10 9.09
N ASN A 205 -14.92 -9.81 9.27
CA ASN A 205 -14.39 -8.44 9.34
C ASN A 205 -13.67 -8.12 8.05
N TRP A 206 -14.07 -7.03 7.39
CA TRP A 206 -13.64 -6.69 6.03
C TRP A 206 -12.89 -5.37 5.97
N THR A 207 -11.88 -5.34 5.10
CA THR A 207 -11.24 -4.12 4.60
C THR A 207 -11.51 -4.02 3.11
N TYR A 208 -11.69 -2.79 2.62
CA TYR A 208 -12.03 -2.54 1.22
C TYR A 208 -11.07 -1.53 0.61
N THR A 209 -10.61 -1.81 -0.60
CA THR A 209 -9.67 -0.96 -1.31
C THR A 209 -10.18 -0.68 -2.71
N HIS A 210 -10.13 0.57 -3.15
CA HIS A 210 -10.29 0.97 -4.55
C HIS A 210 -8.93 1.34 -5.12
N THR A 211 -8.55 0.72 -6.24
CA THR A 211 -7.28 0.96 -6.91
C THR A 211 -7.52 1.40 -8.35
N ILE A 212 -6.94 2.53 -8.74
CA ILE A 212 -7.01 3.10 -10.08
C ILE A 212 -5.59 3.18 -10.64
N ARG A 213 -5.31 2.43 -11.71
CA ARG A 213 -4.11 2.57 -12.52
C ARG A 213 -4.40 3.55 -13.65
N ARG A 214 -3.62 4.63 -13.70
CA ARG A 214 -3.68 5.65 -14.75
C ARG A 214 -2.93 5.17 -16.00
N PRO A 215 -3.16 5.82 -17.15
CA PRO A 215 -2.38 5.55 -18.35
C PRO A 215 -0.89 5.74 -18.08
N GLU A 216 -0.07 5.10 -18.90
CA GLU A 216 1.37 5.20 -18.82
C GLU A 216 1.82 6.63 -19.13
N ILE A 217 2.60 7.21 -18.22
CA ILE A 217 3.20 8.54 -18.34
C ILE A 217 4.69 8.34 -18.12
N ASN A 218 5.50 8.65 -19.12
CA ASN A 218 6.97 8.55 -19.05
C ASN A 218 7.48 7.16 -18.62
N ASN A 219 6.93 6.08 -19.21
CA ASN A 219 7.21 4.68 -18.86
C ASN A 219 6.81 4.26 -17.43
N GLU A 220 6.11 5.12 -16.68
CA GLU A 220 5.56 4.80 -15.37
C GLU A 220 4.03 4.71 -15.46
N ARG A 221 3.42 3.83 -14.66
CA ARG A 221 1.96 3.69 -14.58
C ARG A 221 1.48 4.04 -13.18
N PRO A 222 1.11 5.31 -12.93
CA PRO A 222 0.70 5.75 -11.61
C PRO A 222 -0.49 4.95 -11.10
N GLU A 223 -0.38 4.42 -9.87
CA GLU A 223 -1.46 3.71 -9.18
C GLU A 223 -1.94 4.53 -7.99
N LEU A 224 -3.24 4.88 -7.98
CA LEU A 224 -3.91 5.47 -6.82
C LEU A 224 -4.64 4.37 -6.07
N LYS A 225 -4.35 4.22 -4.78
CA LYS A 225 -4.94 3.20 -3.92
C LYS A 225 -5.57 3.84 -2.69
N MET A 226 -6.87 3.64 -2.52
CA MET A 226 -7.68 4.26 -1.46
C MET A 226 -8.36 3.19 -0.62
N GLN A 227 -8.36 3.37 0.70
CA GLN A 227 -9.28 2.64 1.57
C GLN A 227 -10.68 3.22 1.36
N ILE A 228 -11.67 2.34 1.27
CA ILE A 228 -13.07 2.73 1.09
C ILE A 228 -13.94 2.04 2.15
N SER A 229 -15.10 2.61 2.40
CA SER A 229 -16.13 2.02 3.26
C SER A 229 -16.84 0.84 2.58
N ALA A 230 -17.50 0.00 3.38
CA ALA A 230 -18.37 -1.06 2.86
C ALA A 230 -19.49 -0.52 1.95
N ARG A 231 -20.00 0.68 2.23
CA ARG A 231 -21.05 1.33 1.42
C ARG A 231 -20.50 1.74 0.05
N GLU A 232 -19.34 2.38 0.01
CA GLU A 232 -18.68 2.76 -1.24
C GLU A 232 -18.31 1.53 -2.07
N TYR A 233 -17.83 0.46 -1.43
CA TYR A 233 -17.57 -0.82 -2.12
C TYR A 233 -18.82 -1.35 -2.82
N LYS A 234 -19.97 -1.40 -2.12
CA LYS A 234 -21.24 -1.84 -2.72
C LYS A 234 -21.70 -0.95 -3.88
N LEU A 235 -21.51 0.37 -3.78
CA LEU A 235 -21.84 1.30 -4.86
C LEU A 235 -20.94 1.10 -6.08
N LEU A 236 -19.63 0.96 -5.88
CA LEU A 236 -18.66 0.73 -6.96
C LEU A 236 -18.84 -0.63 -7.61
N LEU A 237 -19.24 -1.65 -6.85
CA LEU A 237 -19.51 -2.99 -7.37
C LEU A 237 -20.62 -3.00 -8.44
N ALA A 238 -21.54 -2.04 -8.40
CA ALA A 238 -22.55 -1.88 -9.46
C ALA A 238 -21.94 -1.49 -10.83
N GLN A 239 -20.70 -1.00 -10.85
CA GLN A 239 -19.93 -0.63 -12.05
C GLN A 239 -18.92 -1.72 -12.44
N ARG A 240 -19.07 -2.95 -11.93
CA ARG A 240 -18.20 -4.07 -12.27
C ARG A 240 -18.18 -4.28 -13.79
N ASP A 241 -16.98 -4.41 -14.32
CA ASP A 241 -16.75 -4.74 -15.72
C ASP A 241 -17.19 -6.17 -16.01
N LYS A 242 -18.01 -6.34 -17.07
CA LYS A 242 -18.56 -7.63 -17.47
C LYS A 242 -17.57 -8.47 -18.26
N ASP A 243 -16.51 -7.87 -18.80
CA ASP A 243 -15.45 -8.58 -19.53
C ASP A 243 -14.43 -9.23 -18.59
N HIS A 244 -14.60 -9.02 -17.28
CA HIS A 244 -13.74 -9.56 -16.23
C HIS A 244 -14.55 -10.37 -15.20
N HIS A 245 -14.07 -11.56 -14.89
CA HIS A 245 -14.62 -12.42 -13.85
C HIS A 245 -14.22 -11.92 -12.46
N THR A 246 -15.11 -12.08 -11.48
CA THR A 246 -14.80 -11.84 -10.07
C THR A 246 -13.84 -12.91 -9.57
N VAL A 247 -12.69 -12.52 -9.04
CA VAL A 247 -11.73 -13.49 -8.48
C VAL A 247 -12.02 -13.71 -7.00
N TYR A 248 -12.16 -14.99 -6.64
CA TYR A 248 -12.23 -15.46 -5.27
C TYR A 248 -10.94 -16.21 -4.96
N LYS A 249 -10.32 -15.88 -3.83
CA LYS A 249 -9.12 -16.60 -3.37
C LYS A 249 -8.98 -16.55 -1.86
N LYS A 250 -8.41 -17.60 -1.32
CA LYS A 250 -7.88 -17.65 0.03
C LYS A 250 -6.40 -17.26 -0.02
N ARG A 251 -6.03 -16.21 0.72
CA ARG A 251 -4.64 -15.75 0.85
C ARG A 251 -4.09 -16.20 2.21
N ARG A 252 -3.14 -17.14 2.18
CA ARG A 252 -2.40 -17.61 3.33
C ARG A 252 -1.10 -16.82 3.49
N CYS A 253 -0.97 -16.11 4.60
CA CYS A 253 0.22 -15.32 4.91
C CYS A 253 1.05 -16.00 6.00
N PHE A 254 2.36 -16.11 5.81
CA PHE A 254 3.24 -16.75 6.78
C PHE A 254 4.67 -16.21 6.71
N LEU A 255 5.43 -16.41 7.79
CA LEU A 255 6.86 -16.11 7.86
C LEU A 255 7.67 -17.41 7.73
N TRP A 256 8.68 -17.41 6.87
CA TRP A 256 9.62 -18.51 6.73
C TRP A 256 11.02 -17.96 6.46
N ASN A 257 12.03 -18.38 7.24
CA ASN A 257 13.40 -17.86 7.19
C ASN A 257 13.48 -16.32 7.18
N ASN A 258 12.70 -15.67 8.06
CA ASN A 258 12.59 -14.21 8.16
C ASN A 258 12.06 -13.50 6.89
N GLN A 259 11.53 -14.27 5.94
CA GLN A 259 10.88 -13.78 4.73
C GLN A 259 9.36 -13.94 4.84
N TYR A 260 8.63 -12.89 4.50
CA TYR A 260 7.17 -12.89 4.51
C TYR A 260 6.62 -13.32 3.16
N PHE A 261 5.80 -14.36 3.16
CA PHE A 261 5.18 -14.93 1.97
C PHE A 261 3.67 -14.78 2.00
N GLN A 262 3.08 -14.67 0.80
CA GLN A 262 1.64 -14.72 0.58
C GLN A 262 1.34 -15.80 -0.44
N LEU A 263 0.68 -16.89 -0.03
CA LEU A 263 0.19 -17.93 -0.92
C LEU A 263 -1.27 -17.65 -1.27
N ASP A 264 -1.52 -17.33 -2.53
CA ASP A 264 -2.86 -17.22 -3.10
C ASP A 264 -3.35 -18.58 -3.58
N ILE A 265 -4.45 -19.02 -3.01
CA ILE A 265 -5.18 -20.25 -3.37
C ILE A 265 -6.46 -19.80 -4.06
N TYR A 266 -6.54 -19.97 -5.38
CA TYR A 266 -7.70 -19.54 -6.16
C TYR A 266 -8.87 -20.50 -5.94
N ASP A 267 -10.02 -19.93 -5.58
CA ASP A 267 -11.21 -20.67 -5.18
C ASP A 267 -12.31 -20.56 -6.25
N GLU A 268 -13.20 -21.54 -6.28
CA GLU A 268 -14.45 -21.47 -7.05
C GLU A 268 -15.42 -20.41 -6.48
N PRO A 269 -16.23 -19.75 -7.33
CA PRO A 269 -16.30 -19.87 -8.78
C PRO A 269 -15.13 -19.15 -9.47
N CYS A 270 -14.43 -19.83 -10.37
CA CYS A 270 -13.31 -19.26 -11.11
C CYS A 270 -13.40 -19.59 -12.61
N VAL A 271 -12.59 -18.88 -13.41
CA VAL A 271 -12.40 -19.22 -14.83
C VAL A 271 -11.45 -20.42 -14.95
N PRO A 272 -11.51 -21.23 -16.02
CA PRO A 272 -10.72 -22.46 -16.14
C PRO A 272 -9.20 -22.30 -15.94
N ARG A 273 -8.64 -21.12 -16.27
CA ARG A 273 -7.21 -20.82 -16.06
C ARG A 273 -6.80 -20.63 -14.59
N CYS A 274 -7.77 -20.41 -13.70
CA CYS A 274 -7.59 -20.22 -12.27
C CYS A 274 -7.93 -21.47 -11.47
N GLU A 275 -8.47 -22.52 -12.11
CA GLU A 275 -8.83 -23.77 -11.46
C GLU A 275 -7.56 -24.45 -10.93
N GLY A 276 -7.50 -24.69 -9.62
CA GLY A 276 -6.33 -25.25 -8.95
C GLY A 276 -5.10 -24.32 -8.94
N LEU A 277 -5.23 -23.05 -9.33
CA LEU A 277 -4.09 -22.14 -9.41
C LEU A 277 -3.59 -21.73 -8.02
N LEU A 278 -2.28 -21.91 -7.80
CA LEU A 278 -1.58 -21.51 -6.59
C LEU A 278 -0.43 -20.56 -6.94
N LEU A 279 -0.45 -19.36 -6.35
CA LEU A 279 0.59 -18.36 -6.58
C LEU A 279 1.22 -17.93 -5.26
N LEU A 280 2.52 -18.17 -5.12
CA LEU A 280 3.32 -17.71 -3.98
C LEU A 280 3.95 -16.35 -4.33
N GLU A 281 3.69 -15.33 -3.52
CA GLU A 281 4.22 -13.99 -3.67
C GLU A 281 5.13 -13.60 -2.50
N THR A 282 6.22 -12.90 -2.79
CA THR A 282 7.14 -12.35 -1.79
C THR A 282 7.80 -11.07 -2.31
N TYR A 283 8.44 -10.30 -1.43
CA TYR A 283 9.24 -9.12 -1.79
C TYR A 283 10.67 -9.31 -1.33
N THR A 284 11.63 -9.14 -2.24
CA THR A 284 13.06 -9.36 -1.94
C THR A 284 13.95 -8.51 -2.85
N THR A 285 15.13 -8.17 -2.36
CA THR A 285 16.25 -7.59 -3.14
C THR A 285 17.03 -8.63 -3.92
N HIS A 286 16.94 -9.92 -3.58
CA HIS A 286 17.72 -10.98 -4.20
C HIS A 286 17.44 -11.04 -5.70
N LEU A 287 18.40 -10.49 -6.47
CA LEU A 287 18.30 -10.32 -7.92
C LEU A 287 18.41 -11.65 -8.68
N LYS A 288 19.02 -12.67 -8.07
CA LYS A 288 19.17 -13.99 -8.66
C LYS A 288 18.26 -14.99 -7.99
N LYS A 289 17.79 -15.96 -8.78
CA LYS A 289 16.90 -17.03 -8.30
C LYS A 289 17.54 -17.84 -7.16
N ASP A 290 18.85 -18.05 -7.23
CA ASP A 290 19.60 -18.90 -6.31
C ASP A 290 19.83 -18.26 -4.93
N ASP A 291 19.69 -16.94 -4.82
CA ASP A 291 19.91 -16.20 -3.57
C ASP A 291 18.64 -16.16 -2.69
N LEU A 292 17.45 -16.25 -3.30
CA LEU A 292 16.19 -16.32 -2.56
C LEU A 292 15.92 -17.76 -2.13
N GLN A 293 16.01 -18.00 -0.83
CA GLN A 293 15.52 -19.26 -0.26
C GLN A 293 13.99 -19.30 -0.34
N LEU A 294 13.48 -20.35 -0.96
CA LEU A 294 12.05 -20.60 -1.05
C LEU A 294 11.63 -21.70 -0.07
N PRO A 295 10.40 -21.66 0.47
CA PRO A 295 9.97 -22.63 1.47
C PRO A 295 10.06 -24.06 0.95
N THR A 296 10.91 -24.88 1.56
CA THR A 296 11.21 -26.25 1.09
C THR A 296 10.02 -27.21 1.20
N PHE A 297 9.00 -26.84 1.97
CA PHE A 297 7.76 -27.59 2.09
C PHE A 297 6.76 -27.28 0.97
N LEU A 298 7.05 -26.32 0.09
CA LEU A 298 6.26 -26.04 -1.11
C LEU A 298 6.95 -26.62 -2.35
N GLU A 299 6.19 -27.32 -3.17
CA GLU A 299 6.64 -27.77 -4.48
C GLU A 299 6.48 -26.64 -5.49
N ILE A 300 7.55 -25.87 -5.67
CA ILE A 300 7.57 -24.70 -6.56
C ILE A 300 8.00 -25.14 -7.96
N GLU A 301 7.13 -24.96 -8.95
CA GLU A 301 7.42 -25.32 -10.33
C GLU A 301 8.43 -24.34 -10.94
N ARG A 302 8.09 -23.04 -10.91
CA ARG A 302 8.87 -21.98 -11.54
C ARG A 302 8.45 -20.60 -11.08
N GLU A 303 9.32 -19.64 -11.36
CA GLU A 303 9.01 -18.23 -11.20
C GLU A 303 8.19 -17.73 -12.39
N VAL A 304 7.16 -16.93 -12.10
CA VAL A 304 6.21 -16.36 -13.06
C VAL A 304 6.06 -14.84 -12.89
N THR A 305 7.03 -14.19 -12.21
CA THR A 305 7.03 -12.75 -11.88
C THR A 305 6.75 -11.84 -13.08
N HIS A 306 7.34 -12.15 -14.23
CA HIS A 306 7.23 -11.33 -15.44
C HIS A 306 6.25 -11.90 -16.47
N GLU A 307 5.51 -12.95 -16.12
CA GLU A 307 4.57 -13.60 -17.02
C GLU A 307 3.18 -12.97 -16.91
N ARG A 308 2.82 -12.25 -17.97
CA ARG A 308 1.57 -11.51 -18.08
C ARG A 308 0.33 -12.37 -17.87
N GLN A 309 0.35 -13.63 -18.29
CA GLN A 309 -0.78 -14.54 -18.11
C GLN A 309 -1.15 -14.78 -16.64
N TYR A 310 -0.21 -14.58 -15.71
CA TYR A 310 -0.43 -14.65 -14.26
C TYR A 310 -0.64 -13.27 -13.62
N SER A 311 -0.81 -12.22 -14.43
CA SER A 311 -1.24 -10.92 -13.92
C SER A 311 -2.69 -10.98 -13.46
N MET A 312 -3.05 -10.23 -12.42
CA MET A 312 -4.43 -10.26 -11.91
C MET A 312 -5.46 -9.87 -12.99
N TYR A 313 -5.07 -8.95 -13.88
CA TYR A 313 -5.90 -8.48 -15.00
C TYR A 313 -6.14 -9.59 -16.04
N ASN A 314 -5.09 -10.33 -16.42
CA ASN A 314 -5.23 -11.40 -17.40
C ASN A 314 -5.89 -12.65 -16.79
N LEU A 315 -5.75 -12.89 -15.48
CA LEU A 315 -6.44 -13.97 -14.79
C LEU A 315 -7.95 -13.75 -14.72
N THR A 316 -8.42 -12.51 -14.70
CA THR A 316 -9.86 -12.18 -14.65
C THR A 316 -10.50 -12.07 -16.04
N LYS A 317 -9.72 -11.82 -17.10
CA LYS A 317 -10.26 -11.57 -18.44
C LYS A 317 -11.03 -12.77 -19.02
N LEU A 318 -12.28 -12.53 -19.38
CA LEU A 318 -13.15 -13.52 -20.04
C LEU A 318 -12.83 -13.60 -21.55
N PRO A 319 -13.02 -14.78 -22.18
CA PRO A 319 -12.93 -14.90 -23.64
C PRO A 319 -14.02 -14.03 -24.31
N PRO A 320 -13.72 -13.39 -25.46
CA PRO A 320 -14.69 -12.54 -26.16
C PRO A 320 -15.92 -13.36 -26.55
N THR A 321 -17.11 -12.78 -26.32
CA THR A 321 -18.40 -13.42 -26.59
C THR A 321 -18.72 -13.59 -28.07
N ASP A 322 -18.01 -12.88 -28.95
CA ASP A 322 -18.09 -13.04 -30.40
C ASP A 322 -16.75 -13.52 -30.93
N GLY A 323 -16.75 -14.59 -31.75
CA GLY A 323 -15.58 -15.34 -32.27
C GLY A 323 -14.61 -14.57 -33.18
N SER A 324 -14.34 -13.29 -32.88
CA SER A 324 -13.27 -12.51 -33.49
C SER A 324 -12.02 -12.59 -32.61
N SER A 325 -11.03 -13.32 -33.10
CA SER A 325 -9.68 -13.38 -32.54
C SER A 325 -9.03 -12.00 -32.68
N GLN A 326 -9.17 -11.12 -31.69
CA GLN A 326 -8.33 -9.93 -31.61
C GLN A 326 -6.97 -10.32 -31.04
N LEU A 327 -5.96 -10.19 -31.90
CA LEU A 327 -4.54 -10.22 -31.56
C LEU A 327 -4.29 -9.36 -30.31
N LEU A 328 -3.55 -9.94 -29.36
CA LEU A 328 -3.08 -9.28 -28.16
C LEU A 328 -2.26 -8.04 -28.56
N VAL A 329 -2.85 -6.85 -28.44
CA VAL A 329 -2.09 -5.60 -28.47
C VAL A 329 -1.62 -5.31 -27.04
N ASP A 330 -0.29 -5.37 -26.86
CA ASP A 330 0.62 -4.54 -26.06
C ASP A 330 0.06 -3.82 -24.80
N SER A 331 0.73 -3.70 -23.64
CA SER A 331 2.05 -4.06 -23.14
C SER A 331 1.97 -4.04 -21.60
N ASP A 332 1.58 -5.13 -20.93
CA ASP A 332 1.44 -5.13 -19.46
C ASP A 332 2.72 -5.57 -18.76
N THR A 333 3.52 -4.63 -18.24
CA THR A 333 4.59 -4.97 -17.31
C THR A 333 4.08 -4.71 -15.89
N GLU A 334 3.73 -5.76 -15.15
CA GLU A 334 3.42 -5.66 -13.72
C GLU A 334 4.66 -5.13 -12.99
N HIS A 335 4.66 -3.84 -12.67
CA HIS A 335 5.67 -3.26 -11.79
C HIS A 335 5.20 -3.30 -10.34
N LYS A 336 6.19 -3.65 -9.52
CA LYS A 336 6.31 -3.77 -8.07
C LYS A 336 5.21 -3.09 -7.23
N GLU A 337 4.39 -3.89 -6.54
CA GLU A 337 3.49 -3.40 -5.48
C GLU A 337 4.28 -3.23 -4.16
N ALA A 338 4.98 -2.12 -3.89
CA ALA A 338 5.64 -1.98 -2.60
C ALA A 338 4.64 -1.71 -1.42
N MET A 339 4.73 -2.56 -0.38
CA MET A 339 4.66 -2.25 1.06
C MET A 339 3.50 -1.37 1.62
N LEU A 340 2.36 -1.32 0.94
CA LEU A 340 1.05 -0.85 1.44
C LEU A 340 0.47 -1.49 2.72
N SER A 341 0.63 -2.82 2.82
CA SER A 341 -0.37 -3.67 3.50
C SER A 341 0.00 -4.09 4.92
N ILE A 342 1.04 -3.48 5.51
CA ILE A 342 1.59 -3.94 6.79
C ILE A 342 1.00 -3.19 7.98
N PHE A 343 0.43 -1.99 7.75
CA PHE A 343 -0.15 -1.17 8.81
C PHE A 343 -1.68 -1.31 8.97
N SER A 344 -2.32 -2.29 8.30
CA SER A 344 -3.74 -2.58 8.53
C SER A 344 -3.92 -3.80 9.44
N THR A 345 -3.49 -3.68 10.69
CA THR A 345 -3.96 -4.56 11.78
C THR A 345 -4.99 -3.79 12.60
N PRO A 346 -6.21 -4.29 12.80
CA PRO A 346 -7.11 -3.73 13.79
C PRO A 346 -6.50 -3.91 15.19
N PRO A 347 -6.78 -2.99 16.14
CA PRO A 347 -6.31 -3.14 17.52
C PRO A 347 -6.84 -4.45 18.09
N LYS A 348 -5.94 -5.25 18.68
CA LYS A 348 -6.31 -6.40 19.51
C LYS A 348 -7.11 -5.87 20.71
N THR A 349 -8.43 -6.04 20.69
CA THR A 349 -9.24 -5.93 21.90
C THR A 349 -8.93 -7.14 22.78
N HIS A 350 -7.98 -6.98 23.71
CA HIS A 350 -7.87 -7.89 24.83
C HIS A 350 -9.09 -7.65 25.74
N LEU A 351 -10.11 -8.50 25.58
CA LEU A 351 -11.09 -8.74 26.63
C LEU A 351 -10.40 -9.58 27.71
N THR A 352 -9.84 -8.93 28.71
CA THR A 352 -9.59 -9.55 30.01
C THR A 352 -10.83 -9.34 30.87
N ASN A 353 -11.54 -10.43 31.16
CA ASN A 353 -12.44 -10.52 32.30
C ASN A 353 -12.57 -12.00 32.68
N GLY A 354 -12.22 -12.34 33.92
CA GLY A 354 -12.63 -13.62 34.52
C GLY A 354 -11.69 -14.27 35.52
N THR A 355 -11.44 -13.61 36.65
CA THR A 355 -11.45 -14.19 38.01
C THR A 355 -10.79 -15.56 38.28
N CYS A 356 -9.59 -15.55 38.87
CA CYS A 356 -9.29 -15.84 40.28
C CYS A 356 -7.79 -15.70 40.53
#